data_AF-A0A9C7Z6G4-F1
#
_entry.id   AF-A0A9C7Z6G4-F1
#
_cell.length_a   1.000
_cell.length_b   1.000
_cell.length_c   1.000
_cell.angle_alpha   90.00
_cell.angle_beta   90.00
_cell.angle_gamma   90.00
#
_symmetry.space_group_name_H-M   'P 1'
#
loop_
_entity.id
_entity.type
_entity.pdbx_description
1 polymer ?
#
loop_
_entity_poly.entity_id
_entity_poly.type
_entity_poly.pdbx_seq_one_letter_code
_entity_poly.pdbx_strand_id
1 'polypeptide(L)'
;MEAGEEIAVMFSDIRGFTSYTAREGDRAAYELSRTHDFLLREQIEEQNGIVVKTMGDGIMAAFAELRSGVNAAIGIQKAIRKRNAEHPSEPIDVGIGLASGTPIVTEADLIGNSVNTSQRVSSLAKGGQVLATEQFTKEALPAFGYRYIPLGKRELKGLGAVRLYEVAWMAEVARLTDRNDRFTLVLTEGGMLVAELAKGLHSHAENTATTRDRLPSPSILQRGIARFTQAILDKSIAAVGIAREQPVGRVDLSIDGDRVIVRVGKKEIYLRNVDINQAVSFRAKLVQMRRELYPENTKN
;
A
#
# COMPACT_ATOMS: atom_id res chain seq x y z
N MET A 1 11.74 -5.40 -25.36
CA MET A 1 12.67 -5.88 -24.32
C MET A 1 13.96 -6.29 -25.02
N GLU A 2 14.67 -5.28 -25.49
CA GLU A 2 16.00 -5.38 -26.06
C GLU A 2 17.04 -5.02 -24.99
N ALA A 3 18.30 -5.40 -25.21
CA ALA A 3 19.36 -5.18 -24.24
C ALA A 3 19.70 -3.69 -24.12
N GLY A 4 19.50 -3.10 -22.94
CA GLY A 4 19.77 -1.69 -22.65
C GLY A 4 18.53 -0.78 -22.60
N GLU A 5 17.33 -1.30 -22.89
CA GLU A 5 16.08 -0.58 -22.64
C GLU A 5 15.80 -0.40 -21.14
N GLU A 6 15.15 0.71 -20.76
CA GLU A 6 14.60 0.85 -19.41
C GLU A 6 13.28 0.08 -19.31
N ILE A 7 13.23 -0.87 -18.37
CA ILE A 7 12.10 -1.77 -18.19
C ILE A 7 11.55 -1.67 -16.77
N ALA A 8 10.32 -2.13 -16.57
CA ALA A 8 9.80 -2.41 -15.23
C ALA A 8 10.22 -3.81 -14.78
N VAL A 9 10.74 -3.90 -13.56
CA VAL A 9 10.91 -5.17 -12.84
C VAL A 9 9.94 -5.20 -11.67
N MET A 10 9.25 -6.33 -11.51
CA MET A 10 8.31 -6.60 -10.43
C MET A 10 8.76 -7.83 -9.63
N PHE A 11 8.66 -7.75 -8.31
CA PHE A 11 8.74 -8.90 -7.41
C PHE A 11 7.47 -8.96 -6.56
N SER A 12 6.81 -10.12 -6.53
CA SER A 12 5.73 -10.43 -5.58
C SER A 12 6.13 -11.63 -4.72
N ASP A 13 5.63 -11.68 -3.48
CA ASP A 13 6.05 -12.67 -2.47
C ASP A 13 4.96 -12.82 -1.39
N ILE A 14 4.66 -14.07 -1.00
CA ILE A 14 3.51 -14.43 -0.14
C ILE A 14 3.83 -14.14 1.33
N ARG A 15 2.92 -13.44 2.00
CA ARG A 15 3.12 -13.01 3.39
C ARG A 15 2.73 -14.11 4.37
N GLY A 16 3.73 -14.61 5.09
CA GLY A 16 3.55 -15.64 6.11
C GLY A 16 3.59 -17.08 5.60
N PHE A 17 4.00 -17.31 4.34
CA PHE A 17 4.06 -18.63 3.72
C PHE A 17 4.82 -19.66 4.56
N THR A 18 6.01 -19.33 5.07
CA THR A 18 6.79 -20.22 5.95
C THR A 18 6.02 -20.65 7.20
N SER A 19 5.18 -19.77 7.76
CA SER A 19 4.32 -20.05 8.92
C SER A 19 3.03 -20.80 8.55
N TYR A 20 2.62 -20.74 7.29
CA TYR A 20 1.56 -21.59 6.72
C TYR A 20 2.08 -23.01 6.49
N THR A 21 3.22 -23.17 5.82
CA THR A 21 3.88 -24.47 5.59
C THR A 21 4.16 -25.21 6.89
N ALA A 22 4.66 -24.52 7.91
CA ALA A 22 4.92 -25.11 9.24
C ALA A 22 3.66 -25.52 10.02
N ARG A 23 2.45 -25.16 9.55
CA ARG A 23 1.16 -25.44 10.21
C ARG A 23 0.29 -26.42 9.42
N GLU A 24 0.17 -26.22 8.11
CA GLU A 24 -0.67 -27.02 7.20
C GLU A 24 0.12 -28.10 6.43
N GLY A 25 1.46 -28.04 6.46
CA GLY A 25 2.36 -28.99 5.81
C GLY A 25 2.67 -28.69 4.33
N ASP A 26 3.71 -29.35 3.82
CA ASP A 26 4.29 -29.09 2.49
C ASP A 26 3.30 -29.26 1.33
N ARG A 27 2.36 -30.19 1.46
CA ARG A 27 1.32 -30.46 0.46
C ARG A 27 0.37 -29.26 0.29
N ALA A 28 -0.14 -28.71 1.39
CA ALA A 28 -1.01 -27.54 1.37
C ALA A 28 -0.22 -26.30 0.90
N ALA A 29 1.04 -26.15 1.33
CA ALA A 29 1.90 -25.05 0.89
C ALA A 29 2.18 -25.10 -0.63
N TYR A 30 2.40 -26.29 -1.20
CA TYR A 30 2.54 -26.48 -2.64
C TYR A 30 1.25 -26.08 -3.39
N GLU A 31 0.08 -26.49 -2.92
CA GLU A 31 -1.20 -26.18 -3.56
C GLU A 31 -1.56 -24.68 -3.44
N LEU A 32 -1.19 -24.03 -2.33
CA LEU A 32 -1.28 -22.57 -2.17
C LEU A 32 -0.33 -21.82 -3.12
N SER A 33 0.92 -22.26 -3.24
CA SER A 33 1.92 -21.72 -4.18
C SER A 33 1.48 -21.88 -5.63
N ARG A 34 0.92 -23.04 -6.01
CA ARG A 34 0.34 -23.27 -7.36
C ARG A 34 -0.84 -22.34 -7.65
N THR A 35 -1.67 -22.05 -6.65
CA THR A 35 -2.80 -21.12 -6.76
C THR A 35 -2.33 -19.67 -6.93
N HIS A 36 -1.32 -19.26 -6.15
CA HIS A 36 -0.64 -17.97 -6.31
C HIS A 36 -0.05 -17.82 -7.71
N ASP A 37 0.81 -18.75 -8.14
CA ASP A 37 1.51 -18.68 -9.42
C ASP A 37 0.57 -18.59 -10.62
N PHE A 38 -0.58 -19.27 -10.56
CA PHE A 38 -1.61 -19.17 -11.59
C PHE A 38 -2.22 -17.76 -11.67
N LEU A 39 -2.70 -17.23 -10.54
CA LEU A 39 -3.32 -15.90 -10.47
C LEU A 39 -2.35 -14.77 -10.85
N LEU A 40 -1.06 -14.91 -10.50
CA LEU A 40 -0.07 -13.91 -10.88
C LEU A 40 0.31 -14.00 -12.36
N ARG A 41 0.45 -15.21 -12.92
CA ARG A 41 0.75 -15.40 -14.36
C ARG A 41 -0.31 -14.76 -15.24
N GLU A 42 -1.59 -15.06 -14.99
CA GLU A 42 -2.72 -14.48 -15.72
C GLU A 42 -2.62 -12.95 -15.79
N GLN A 43 -2.43 -12.29 -14.63
CA GLN A 43 -2.39 -10.83 -14.52
C GLN A 43 -1.07 -10.18 -15.00
N ILE A 44 0.01 -10.95 -15.12
CA ILE A 44 1.28 -10.51 -15.73
C ILE A 44 1.17 -10.60 -17.26
N GLU A 45 0.67 -11.72 -17.77
CA GLU A 45 0.53 -12.02 -19.20
C GLU A 45 -0.55 -11.13 -19.86
N GLU A 46 -1.66 -10.83 -19.16
CA GLU A 46 -2.68 -9.86 -19.61
C GLU A 46 -2.10 -8.45 -19.87
N GLN A 47 -0.98 -8.10 -19.24
CA GLN A 47 -0.31 -6.80 -19.42
C GLN A 47 0.94 -6.89 -20.31
N ASN A 48 1.11 -7.98 -21.06
CA ASN A 48 2.29 -8.28 -21.91
C ASN A 48 3.61 -8.36 -21.10
N GLY A 49 3.52 -8.78 -19.84
CA GLY A 49 4.67 -9.07 -19.00
C GLY A 49 5.23 -10.47 -19.21
N ILE A 50 6.50 -10.65 -18.88
CA ILE A 50 7.19 -11.94 -18.89
C ILE A 50 7.49 -12.34 -17.44
N VAL A 51 7.05 -13.53 -17.03
CA VAL A 51 7.55 -14.15 -15.79
C VAL A 51 8.97 -14.64 -16.03
N VAL A 52 9.95 -13.98 -15.41
CA VAL A 52 11.37 -14.32 -15.55
C VAL A 52 11.66 -15.63 -14.80
N LYS A 53 11.23 -15.73 -13.54
CA LYS A 53 11.39 -16.93 -12.71
C LYS A 53 10.50 -16.91 -11.47
N THR A 54 10.25 -18.09 -10.90
CA THR A 54 9.67 -18.28 -9.57
C THR A 54 10.74 -18.81 -8.60
N MET A 55 10.58 -18.51 -7.31
CA MET A 55 11.58 -18.68 -6.25
C MET A 55 10.86 -19.13 -4.97
N GLY A 56 10.26 -20.31 -5.00
CA GLY A 56 9.34 -20.77 -3.95
C GLY A 56 7.99 -20.04 -4.06
N ASP A 57 7.65 -19.28 -3.04
CA ASP A 57 6.50 -18.36 -2.98
C ASP A 57 6.74 -16.99 -3.65
N GLY A 58 8.00 -16.66 -3.95
CA GLY A 58 8.35 -15.44 -4.69
C GLY A 58 8.23 -15.60 -6.21
N ILE A 59 7.74 -14.57 -6.91
CA ILE A 59 7.77 -14.48 -8.38
C ILE A 59 8.46 -13.19 -8.83
N MET A 60 9.27 -13.30 -9.89
CA MET A 60 9.92 -12.19 -10.56
C MET A 60 9.38 -12.07 -11.99
N ALA A 61 8.94 -10.87 -12.34
CA ALA A 61 8.41 -10.56 -13.67
C ALA A 61 8.98 -9.24 -14.20
N ALA A 62 8.92 -9.07 -15.52
CA ALA A 62 9.41 -7.89 -16.19
C ALA A 62 8.47 -7.45 -17.33
N PHE A 63 8.44 -6.15 -17.60
CA PHE A 63 7.57 -5.54 -18.60
C PHE A 63 8.34 -4.46 -19.36
N ALA A 64 8.14 -4.39 -20.68
CA ALA A 64 8.71 -3.31 -21.50
C ALA A 64 8.15 -1.94 -21.10
N GLU A 65 6.85 -1.85 -20.78
CA GLU A 65 6.25 -0.62 -20.26
C GLU A 65 6.12 -0.63 -18.73
N LEU A 66 6.48 0.49 -18.09
CA LEU A 66 6.23 0.72 -16.66
C LEU A 66 4.73 0.74 -16.33
N ARG A 67 3.90 1.15 -17.29
CA ARG A 67 2.43 1.06 -17.28
C ARG A 67 1.96 -0.37 -16.99
N SER A 68 2.46 -1.33 -17.74
CA SER A 68 2.09 -2.73 -17.60
C SER A 68 2.47 -3.29 -16.24
N GLY A 69 3.64 -2.94 -15.70
CA GLY A 69 4.04 -3.33 -14.34
C GLY A 69 3.12 -2.77 -13.25
N VAL A 70 2.63 -1.54 -13.39
CA VAL A 70 1.61 -0.99 -12.49
C VAL A 70 0.29 -1.72 -12.62
N ASN A 71 -0.22 -1.88 -13.86
CA ASN A 71 -1.50 -2.54 -14.10
C ASN A 71 -1.50 -3.99 -13.61
N ALA A 72 -0.44 -4.75 -13.86
CA ALA A 72 -0.29 -6.12 -13.40
C ALA A 72 -0.30 -6.20 -11.87
N ALA A 73 0.45 -5.34 -11.19
CA ALA A 73 0.44 -5.29 -9.72
C ALA A 73 -0.96 -4.93 -9.15
N ILE A 74 -1.71 -4.05 -9.82
CA ILE A 74 -3.10 -3.72 -9.46
C ILE A 74 -4.03 -4.92 -9.71
N GLY A 75 -3.87 -5.59 -10.85
CA GLY A 75 -4.63 -6.77 -11.26
C GLY A 75 -4.46 -7.94 -10.30
N ILE A 76 -3.20 -8.30 -10.00
CA ILE A 76 -2.82 -9.31 -9.01
C ILE A 76 -3.54 -9.09 -7.67
N GLN A 77 -3.47 -7.87 -7.12
CA GLN A 77 -4.09 -7.56 -5.83
C GLN A 77 -5.63 -7.65 -5.89
N LYS A 78 -6.25 -7.32 -7.02
CA LYS A 78 -7.70 -7.51 -7.24
C LYS A 78 -8.08 -8.99 -7.40
N ALA A 79 -7.31 -9.77 -8.14
CA ALA A 79 -7.54 -11.20 -8.39
C ALA A 79 -7.42 -12.00 -7.08
N ILE A 80 -6.34 -11.78 -6.32
CA ILE A 80 -6.15 -12.36 -4.98
C ILE A 80 -7.27 -11.96 -4.03
N ARG A 81 -7.64 -10.68 -4.01
CA ARG A 81 -8.76 -10.19 -3.19
C ARG A 81 -10.07 -10.93 -3.51
N LYS A 82 -10.39 -11.10 -4.80
CA LYS A 82 -11.57 -11.84 -5.24
C LYS A 82 -11.50 -13.30 -4.75
N ARG A 83 -10.40 -13.99 -5.04
CA ARG A 83 -10.16 -15.38 -4.64
C ARG A 83 -10.21 -15.57 -3.11
N ASN A 84 -9.79 -14.60 -2.31
CA ASN A 84 -9.90 -14.65 -0.85
C ASN A 84 -11.33 -14.42 -0.32
N ALA A 85 -12.20 -13.74 -1.08
CA ALA A 85 -13.62 -13.66 -0.75
C ALA A 85 -14.36 -14.97 -1.09
N GLU A 86 -13.91 -15.67 -2.14
CA GLU A 86 -14.41 -16.98 -2.56
C GLU A 86 -13.86 -18.12 -1.66
N HIS A 87 -12.63 -17.98 -1.14
CA HIS A 87 -11.93 -18.96 -0.30
C HIS A 87 -11.44 -18.35 1.04
N PRO A 88 -12.35 -17.94 1.95
CA PRO A 88 -11.99 -17.20 3.17
C PRO A 88 -11.28 -18.04 4.25
N SER A 89 -11.23 -19.37 4.13
CA SER A 89 -10.49 -20.27 5.02
C SER A 89 -8.97 -20.22 4.81
N GLU A 90 -8.53 -19.91 3.59
CA GLU A 90 -7.13 -20.04 3.15
C GLU A 90 -6.64 -18.76 2.44
N PRO A 91 -6.71 -17.58 3.08
CA PRO A 91 -6.38 -16.32 2.42
C PRO A 91 -4.91 -16.25 1.98
N ILE A 92 -4.67 -15.83 0.74
CA ILE A 92 -3.34 -15.50 0.21
C ILE A 92 -3.15 -13.98 0.35
N ASP A 93 -2.12 -13.52 1.05
CA ASP A 93 -1.73 -12.11 1.07
C ASP A 93 -0.38 -11.94 0.37
N VAL A 94 -0.27 -11.04 -0.62
CA VAL A 94 1.02 -10.71 -1.26
C VAL A 94 1.39 -9.26 -1.07
N GLY A 95 2.69 -9.02 -0.91
CA GLY A 95 3.29 -7.70 -1.06
C GLY A 95 4.05 -7.62 -2.39
N ILE A 96 3.90 -6.52 -3.12
CA ILE A 96 4.51 -6.32 -4.43
C ILE A 96 5.49 -5.14 -4.40
N GLY A 97 6.65 -5.31 -5.01
CA GLY A 97 7.63 -4.25 -5.24
C GLY A 97 7.91 -4.04 -6.72
N LEU A 98 8.04 -2.78 -7.12
CA LEU A 98 8.29 -2.30 -8.47
C LEU A 98 9.54 -1.39 -8.50
N ALA A 99 10.43 -1.60 -9.47
CA ALA A 99 11.53 -0.69 -9.78
C ALA A 99 11.81 -0.66 -11.29
N SER A 100 12.27 0.48 -11.79
CA SER A 100 12.69 0.68 -13.18
C SER A 100 14.21 0.64 -13.32
N GLY A 101 14.67 0.51 -14.56
CA GLY A 101 16.06 0.65 -14.96
C GLY A 101 16.46 -0.32 -16.08
N THR A 102 17.75 -0.32 -16.40
CA THR A 102 18.34 -1.07 -17.53
C THR A 102 19.19 -2.27 -17.01
N PRO A 103 18.58 -3.40 -16.59
CA PRO A 103 19.36 -4.59 -16.21
C PRO A 103 19.93 -5.29 -17.45
N ILE A 104 20.96 -6.11 -17.23
CA ILE A 104 21.46 -7.03 -18.25
C ILE A 104 20.43 -8.15 -18.43
N VAL A 105 19.94 -8.29 -19.66
CA VAL A 105 19.10 -9.41 -20.08
C VAL A 105 20.01 -10.59 -20.45
N THR A 106 19.65 -11.79 -19.99
CA THR A 106 20.29 -13.06 -20.38
C THR A 106 19.22 -14.05 -20.85
N GLU A 107 19.62 -15.19 -21.42
CA GLU A 107 18.68 -16.22 -21.92
C GLU A 107 17.73 -16.79 -20.85
N ALA A 108 18.07 -16.67 -19.56
CA ALA A 108 17.31 -17.28 -18.45
C ALA A 108 17.06 -16.36 -17.25
N ASP A 109 17.61 -15.15 -17.21
CA ASP A 109 17.52 -14.24 -16.05
C ASP A 109 17.75 -12.76 -16.41
N LEU A 110 17.40 -11.85 -15.49
CA LEU A 110 17.78 -10.44 -15.52
C LEU A 110 18.72 -10.11 -14.35
N ILE A 111 19.84 -9.45 -14.62
CA ILE A 111 20.85 -9.10 -13.61
C ILE A 111 21.05 -7.58 -13.59
N GLY A 112 20.79 -6.93 -12.46
CA GLY A 112 21.02 -5.48 -12.34
C GLY A 112 20.54 -4.86 -11.04
N ASN A 113 20.80 -3.55 -10.89
CA ASN A 113 20.40 -2.80 -9.71
C ASN A 113 18.86 -2.73 -9.57
N SER A 114 18.13 -2.54 -10.67
CA SER A 114 16.65 -2.52 -10.69
C SER A 114 16.04 -3.82 -10.13
N VAL A 115 16.60 -4.97 -10.51
CA VAL A 115 16.21 -6.30 -10.01
C VAL A 115 16.41 -6.40 -8.50
N ASN A 116 17.62 -6.08 -8.01
CA ASN A 116 17.94 -6.09 -6.59
C ASN A 116 17.07 -5.11 -5.79
N THR A 117 16.82 -3.90 -6.33
CA THR A 117 15.94 -2.90 -5.73
C THR A 117 14.51 -3.41 -5.65
N SER A 118 13.94 -3.91 -6.76
CA SER A 118 12.56 -4.42 -6.80
C SER A 118 12.33 -5.54 -5.78
N GLN A 119 13.27 -6.48 -5.64
CA GLN A 119 13.20 -7.53 -4.62
C GLN A 119 13.17 -6.94 -3.20
N ARG A 120 14.08 -6.00 -2.87
CA ARG A 120 14.14 -5.37 -1.54
C ARG A 120 12.92 -4.49 -1.24
N VAL A 121 12.35 -3.84 -2.26
CA VAL A 121 11.10 -3.08 -2.16
C VAL A 121 9.92 -4.02 -1.88
N SER A 122 9.85 -5.17 -2.54
CA SER A 122 8.83 -6.20 -2.28
C SER A 122 8.94 -6.78 -0.87
N SER A 123 10.15 -7.00 -0.34
CA SER A 123 10.34 -7.41 1.06
C SER A 123 9.82 -6.39 2.09
N LEU A 124 9.67 -5.11 1.72
CA LEU A 124 9.10 -4.07 2.58
C LEU A 124 7.58 -3.88 2.42
N ALA A 125 6.97 -4.41 1.35
CA ALA A 125 5.53 -4.36 1.13
C ALA A 125 4.79 -5.26 2.13
N LYS A 126 3.64 -4.81 2.65
CA LYS A 126 2.72 -5.68 3.41
C LYS A 126 1.78 -6.44 2.45
N GLY A 127 1.03 -7.39 2.99
CA GLY A 127 -0.10 -8.00 2.29
C GLY A 127 -1.06 -6.92 1.79
N GLY A 128 -1.46 -7.00 0.52
CA GLY A 128 -2.30 -5.99 -0.13
C GLY A 128 -1.57 -4.73 -0.60
N GLN A 129 -0.26 -4.57 -0.40
CA GLN A 129 0.47 -3.38 -0.80
C GLN A 129 1.25 -3.55 -2.12
N VAL A 130 1.30 -2.46 -2.90
CA VAL A 130 2.14 -2.31 -4.09
C VAL A 130 3.07 -1.13 -3.86
N LEU A 131 4.37 -1.36 -3.77
CA LEU A 131 5.38 -0.34 -3.54
C LEU A 131 6.23 -0.09 -4.79
N ALA A 132 6.57 1.16 -5.07
CA ALA A 132 7.39 1.59 -6.21
C ALA A 132 8.53 2.53 -5.79
N THR A 133 9.63 2.55 -6.55
CA THR A 133 10.72 3.51 -6.35
C THR A 133 10.38 4.91 -6.88
N GLU A 134 11.05 5.94 -6.36
CA GLU A 134 10.89 7.31 -6.86
C GLU A 134 11.20 7.47 -8.36
N GLN A 135 12.17 6.72 -8.89
CA GLN A 135 12.48 6.64 -10.32
C GLN A 135 11.26 6.13 -11.09
N PHE A 136 10.86 4.88 -10.85
CA PHE A 136 9.70 4.23 -11.46
C PHE A 136 8.43 5.09 -11.43
N THR A 137 8.17 5.79 -10.31
CA THR A 137 7.04 6.72 -10.27
C THR A 137 7.20 7.91 -11.21
N LYS A 138 8.37 8.55 -11.31
CA LYS A 138 8.58 9.73 -12.16
C LYS A 138 8.39 9.42 -13.64
N GLU A 139 8.89 8.28 -14.11
CA GLU A 139 8.66 7.84 -15.49
C GLU A 139 7.17 7.53 -15.77
N ALA A 140 6.44 6.97 -14.80
CA ALA A 140 5.02 6.59 -14.96
C ALA A 140 3.98 7.67 -14.61
N LEU A 141 4.36 8.74 -13.90
CA LEU A 141 3.46 9.57 -13.09
C LEU A 141 2.37 10.37 -13.83
N PRO A 142 2.67 11.18 -14.87
CA PRO A 142 1.75 12.25 -15.26
C PRO A 142 0.52 11.81 -16.05
N ALA A 143 0.66 10.80 -16.91
CA ALA A 143 -0.28 10.54 -18.00
C ALA A 143 -1.32 9.43 -17.74
N PHE A 144 -1.13 8.61 -16.70
CA PHE A 144 -1.93 7.39 -16.50
C PHE A 144 -2.78 7.37 -15.20
N GLY A 145 -2.90 8.49 -14.49
CA GLY A 145 -3.94 8.71 -13.46
C GLY A 145 -3.81 7.95 -12.12
N TYR A 146 -2.77 7.12 -11.94
CA TYR A 146 -2.55 6.37 -10.69
C TYR A 146 -2.27 7.29 -9.49
N ARG A 147 -2.85 6.96 -8.32
CA ARG A 147 -2.59 7.69 -7.07
C ARG A 147 -1.37 7.08 -6.34
N TYR A 148 -0.22 7.75 -6.42
CA TYR A 148 0.99 7.37 -5.68
C TYR A 148 1.08 8.08 -4.33
N ILE A 149 1.14 7.33 -3.23
CA ILE A 149 1.28 7.87 -1.86
C ILE A 149 2.77 7.88 -1.46
N PRO A 150 3.38 9.04 -1.15
CA PRO A 150 4.81 9.12 -0.83
C PRO A 150 5.14 8.53 0.54
N LEU A 151 5.92 7.45 0.58
CA LEU A 151 6.33 6.74 1.80
C LEU A 151 7.61 7.33 2.44
N GLY A 152 8.36 8.12 1.68
CA GLY A 152 9.66 8.68 2.10
C GLY A 152 10.83 7.72 1.84
N LYS A 153 12.01 8.03 2.40
CA LYS A 153 13.19 7.15 2.28
C LYS A 153 13.03 5.88 3.12
N ARG A 154 13.66 4.78 2.68
CA ARG A 154 13.91 3.55 3.43
C ARG A 154 15.29 3.01 3.10
N GLU A 155 15.95 2.45 4.09
CA GLU A 155 17.20 1.71 3.87
C GLU A 155 16.87 0.34 3.27
N LEU A 156 17.42 0.08 2.09
CA LEU A 156 17.38 -1.24 1.45
C LEU A 156 18.72 -1.95 1.71
N LYS A 157 18.67 -3.18 2.26
CA LYS A 157 19.88 -3.95 2.61
C LYS A 157 20.80 -4.13 1.40
N GLY A 158 21.96 -3.48 1.45
CA GLY A 158 22.99 -3.50 0.41
C GLY A 158 22.86 -2.42 -0.67
N LEU A 159 21.81 -1.60 -0.65
CA LEU A 159 21.51 -0.57 -1.67
C LEU A 159 21.29 0.84 -1.10
N GLY A 160 21.11 0.97 0.22
CA GLY A 160 20.98 2.25 0.92
C GLY A 160 19.61 2.92 0.80
N ALA A 161 19.61 4.25 0.94
CA ALA A 161 18.43 5.07 1.26
C ALA A 161 17.55 5.43 0.03
N VAL A 162 16.74 4.50 -0.46
CA VAL A 162 15.83 4.69 -1.61
C VAL A 162 14.51 5.34 -1.15
N ARG A 163 13.98 6.32 -1.91
CA ARG A 163 12.62 6.85 -1.67
C ARG A 163 11.58 5.95 -2.33
N LEU A 164 10.57 5.58 -1.55
CA LEU A 164 9.46 4.74 -1.99
C LEU A 164 8.14 5.52 -2.05
N TYR A 165 7.25 4.99 -2.87
CA TYR A 165 5.84 5.34 -2.99
C TYR A 165 5.00 4.07 -2.91
N GLU A 166 3.73 4.21 -2.58
CA GLU A 166 2.73 3.16 -2.60
C GLU A 166 1.71 3.46 -3.69
N VAL A 167 1.39 2.48 -4.53
CA VAL A 167 0.36 2.60 -5.56
C VAL A 167 -0.99 2.33 -4.92
N ALA A 168 -1.81 3.36 -4.73
CA ALA A 168 -3.15 3.19 -4.18
C ALA A 168 -4.09 2.63 -5.27
N TRP A 169 -4.39 1.34 -5.15
CA TRP A 169 -5.10 0.54 -6.16
C TRP A 169 -6.57 0.22 -5.81
N MET A 170 -6.96 0.43 -4.55
CA MET A 170 -8.36 0.37 -4.12
C MET A 170 -9.01 1.76 -4.30
N ALA A 171 -10.23 1.80 -4.84
CA ALA A 171 -10.97 3.06 -5.00
C ALA A 171 -11.34 3.69 -3.65
N GLU A 172 -11.38 5.02 -3.58
CA GLU A 172 -11.90 5.78 -2.43
C GLU A 172 -13.44 5.80 -2.47
N VAL A 173 -14.07 5.35 -1.39
CA VAL A 173 -15.53 5.23 -1.26
C VAL A 173 -16.10 6.22 -0.25
N ALA A 174 -15.31 6.66 0.73
CA ALA A 174 -15.61 7.82 1.56
C ALA A 174 -14.33 8.46 2.10
N ARG A 175 -14.39 9.77 2.39
CA ARG A 175 -13.31 10.56 2.99
C ARG A 175 -13.84 11.36 4.17
N LEU A 176 -13.06 11.43 5.24
CA LEU A 176 -13.35 12.25 6.41
C LEU A 176 -12.08 12.96 6.90
N THR A 177 -12.11 14.29 6.94
CA THR A 177 -10.92 15.12 7.18
C THR A 177 -11.22 16.13 8.30
N ASP A 178 -10.24 16.46 9.17
CA ASP A 178 -10.43 17.59 10.10
C ASP A 178 -10.40 18.92 9.34
N ARG A 179 -11.13 19.94 9.80
CA ARG A 179 -11.25 21.27 9.14
C ARG A 179 -9.94 22.06 8.97
N ASN A 180 -8.80 21.47 9.31
CA ASN A 180 -7.46 22.01 9.10
C ASN A 180 -6.66 21.23 8.02
N ASP A 181 -7.29 20.24 7.37
CA ASP A 181 -6.68 19.27 6.44
C ASP A 181 -5.53 18.44 7.03
N ARG A 182 -5.42 18.32 8.36
CA ARG A 182 -4.24 17.74 9.05
C ARG A 182 -4.32 16.23 9.22
N PHE A 183 -5.51 15.68 9.45
CA PHE A 183 -5.78 14.25 9.58
C PHE A 183 -6.94 13.87 8.66
N THR A 184 -6.76 12.81 7.87
CA THR A 184 -7.81 12.24 7.00
C THR A 184 -7.97 10.74 7.24
N LEU A 185 -9.22 10.28 7.25
CA LEU A 185 -9.60 8.89 7.08
C LEU A 185 -10.14 8.67 5.67
N VAL A 186 -9.78 7.54 5.07
CA VAL A 186 -10.29 7.08 3.78
C VAL A 186 -10.91 5.70 3.98
N LEU A 187 -12.18 5.52 3.61
CA LEU A 187 -12.72 4.18 3.33
C LEU A 187 -12.39 3.82 1.90
N THR A 188 -11.77 2.66 1.70
CA THR A 188 -11.60 2.09 0.38
C THR A 188 -12.73 1.12 0.05
N GLU A 189 -13.03 0.95 -1.24
CA GLU A 189 -13.84 -0.15 -1.79
C GLU A 189 -13.34 -1.53 -1.32
N GLY A 190 -12.05 -1.61 -0.99
CA GLY A 190 -11.43 -2.76 -0.36
C GLY A 190 -11.95 -3.12 1.04
N GLY A 191 -12.85 -2.34 1.64
CA GLY A 191 -13.26 -2.54 3.03
C GLY A 191 -12.14 -2.23 4.01
N MET A 192 -11.22 -1.34 3.64
CA MET A 192 -10.14 -0.86 4.51
C MET A 192 -10.41 0.58 4.93
N LEU A 193 -10.25 0.85 6.22
CA LEU A 193 -10.04 2.20 6.73
C LEU A 193 -8.54 2.51 6.67
N VAL A 194 -8.15 3.56 5.94
CA VAL A 194 -6.78 4.05 5.84
C VAL A 194 -6.67 5.43 6.51
N ALA A 195 -5.63 5.64 7.32
CA ALA A 195 -5.32 6.92 7.94
C ALA A 195 -4.20 7.67 7.20
N GLU A 196 -4.41 8.96 6.92
CA GLU A 196 -3.49 9.87 6.25
C GLU A 196 -3.25 11.13 7.12
N LEU A 197 -2.03 11.66 7.15
CA LEU A 197 -1.67 12.95 7.78
C LEU A 197 -1.13 13.93 6.74
N ALA A 198 -1.30 15.24 6.98
CA ALA A 198 -0.80 16.27 6.08
C ALA A 198 0.39 17.07 6.60
N LYS A 199 1.04 17.75 5.63
CA LYS A 199 2.33 18.44 5.72
C LYS A 199 2.50 19.39 6.91
N GLY A 200 1.43 20.04 7.37
CA GLY A 200 1.48 21.05 8.42
C GLY A 200 2.04 20.54 9.76
N LEU A 201 1.62 19.36 10.22
CA LEU A 201 2.08 18.81 11.51
C LEU A 201 3.56 18.43 11.50
N HIS A 202 4.12 18.05 10.35
CA HIS A 202 5.47 17.51 10.27
C HIS A 202 6.52 18.56 10.69
N SER A 203 6.30 19.83 10.37
CA SER A 203 7.15 20.96 10.79
C SER A 203 7.22 21.18 12.31
N HIS A 204 6.16 20.88 13.06
CA HIS A 204 6.15 21.06 14.52
C HIS A 204 6.90 19.96 15.26
N ALA A 205 7.05 18.77 14.67
CA ALA A 205 7.93 17.73 15.20
C ALA A 205 9.41 18.09 15.00
N GLU A 206 9.75 18.76 13.89
CA GLU A 206 11.11 19.24 13.59
C GLU A 206 11.50 20.43 14.50
N ASN A 207 10.58 21.38 14.74
CA ASN A 207 10.85 22.56 15.60
C ASN A 207 11.14 22.23 17.08
N THR A 208 10.74 21.07 17.59
CA THR A 208 11.19 20.58 18.91
C THR A 208 12.66 20.14 18.94
N ALA A 209 13.36 20.16 17.80
CA ALA A 209 14.73 19.65 17.65
C ALA A 209 15.71 20.61 16.92
N THR A 210 15.39 21.90 16.75
CA THR A 210 16.41 22.98 16.57
C THR A 210 15.81 24.38 16.68
N THR A 211 16.62 25.36 17.12
CA THR A 211 16.18 26.75 17.38
C THR A 211 16.98 27.77 16.56
N ARG A 212 16.34 28.50 15.62
CA ARG A 212 16.41 29.99 15.43
C ARG A 212 15.84 30.52 14.08
N ASP A 213 15.25 31.71 14.20
CA ASP A 213 15.01 32.83 13.26
C ASP A 213 14.35 32.70 11.84
N ARG A 214 13.12 33.27 11.78
CA ARG A 214 12.60 34.33 10.87
C ARG A 214 12.52 34.16 9.32
N LEU A 215 11.26 33.96 8.86
CA LEU A 215 10.53 34.70 7.78
C LEU A 215 11.05 34.61 6.31
N PRO A 216 10.23 34.93 5.26
CA PRO A 216 8.84 35.40 5.23
C PRO A 216 7.87 34.49 4.41
N SER A 217 6.63 34.93 4.19
CA SER A 217 5.65 34.41 3.20
C SER A 217 5.78 35.18 1.85
N PRO A 218 5.25 34.72 0.68
CA PRO A 218 3.80 34.50 0.46
C PRO A 218 3.37 33.42 -0.59
N SER A 219 2.03 33.29 -0.71
CA SER A 219 1.22 33.03 -1.93
C SER A 219 1.38 31.76 -2.80
N ILE A 220 0.25 31.04 -2.90
CA ILE A 220 -0.38 30.48 -4.12
C ILE A 220 0.24 29.21 -4.76
N LEU A 221 -0.66 28.23 -5.01
CA LEU A 221 -0.53 27.01 -5.84
C LEU A 221 0.70 26.09 -5.60
N GLN A 222 0.46 24.97 -4.90
CA GLN A 222 0.33 23.65 -5.54
C GLN A 222 -0.17 22.61 -4.53
N ARG A 223 -1.34 22.00 -4.80
CA ARG A 223 -1.95 20.99 -3.91
C ARG A 223 -1.30 19.63 -4.13
N GLY A 224 -0.44 19.24 -3.20
CA GLY A 224 0.11 17.88 -3.10
C GLY A 224 0.47 17.54 -1.67
N ILE A 225 0.09 16.34 -1.22
CA ILE A 225 0.31 15.78 0.13
C ILE A 225 0.97 14.40 -0.07
N ALA A 226 1.97 13.94 0.70
CA ALA A 226 2.67 14.53 1.84
C ALA A 226 4.19 14.71 1.55
N ARG A 227 4.88 15.54 2.35
CA ARG A 227 6.34 15.58 2.44
C ARG A 227 6.68 15.06 3.83
N PHE A 228 7.19 13.83 3.91
CA PHE A 228 7.76 13.23 5.14
C PHE A 228 6.84 13.36 6.37
N THR A 229 6.08 12.33 6.74
CA THR A 229 6.75 11.19 7.38
C THR A 229 5.80 10.01 7.59
N GLN A 230 5.93 8.95 6.80
CA GLN A 230 5.38 7.66 7.22
C GLN A 230 6.02 7.17 8.52
N ALA A 231 7.26 7.56 8.83
CA ALA A 231 7.92 7.23 10.10
C ALA A 231 7.28 7.89 11.34
N ILE A 232 6.69 9.09 11.24
CA ILE A 232 5.93 9.70 12.36
C ILE A 232 4.49 9.23 12.31
N LEU A 233 3.90 9.01 11.14
CA LEU A 233 2.58 8.38 11.02
C LEU A 233 2.60 6.98 11.67
N ASP A 234 3.54 6.10 11.32
CA ASP A 234 3.76 4.82 11.97
C ASP A 234 4.17 4.99 13.45
N LYS A 235 5.05 5.92 13.83
CA LYS A 235 5.45 6.08 15.26
C LYS A 235 4.36 6.67 16.15
N SER A 236 3.46 7.51 15.65
CA SER A 236 2.30 8.04 16.38
C SER A 236 1.13 7.06 16.37
N ILE A 237 0.81 6.46 15.22
CA ILE A 237 -0.25 5.44 15.13
C ILE A 237 0.16 4.17 15.89
N ALA A 238 1.45 3.78 15.92
CA ALA A 238 1.96 2.68 16.75
C ALA A 238 2.27 3.06 18.21
N ALA A 239 2.39 4.35 18.57
CA ALA A 239 2.32 4.78 19.97
C ALA A 239 0.90 4.60 20.54
N VAL A 240 -0.13 4.83 19.72
CA VAL A 240 -1.51 4.37 19.99
C VAL A 240 -1.65 2.85 19.75
N GLY A 241 -0.73 2.26 18.98
CA GLY A 241 -0.58 0.82 18.73
C GLY A 241 -1.48 0.27 17.62
N ILE A 242 -2.06 1.12 16.79
CA ILE A 242 -2.88 0.77 15.61
C ILE A 242 -1.93 0.59 14.41
N ALA A 243 -2.41 0.03 13.29
CA ALA A 243 -1.71 0.09 12.00
C ALA A 243 -2.46 1.05 11.05
N ARG A 244 -1.70 1.74 10.19
CA ARG A 244 -2.20 2.74 9.21
C ARG A 244 -3.45 2.31 8.42
N GLU A 245 -3.60 1.02 8.17
CA GLU A 245 -4.71 0.42 7.43
C GLU A 245 -5.39 -0.63 8.32
N GLN A 246 -6.73 -0.65 8.33
CA GLN A 246 -7.54 -1.58 9.13
C GLN A 246 -8.72 -2.12 8.34
N PRO A 247 -9.00 -3.44 8.35
CA PRO A 247 -10.25 -3.98 7.82
C PRO A 247 -11.45 -3.41 8.60
N VAL A 248 -12.50 -2.94 7.91
CA VAL A 248 -13.66 -2.28 8.58
C VAL A 248 -14.40 -3.16 9.59
N GLY A 249 -14.26 -4.49 9.48
CA GLY A 249 -14.73 -5.46 10.47
C GLY A 249 -14.02 -5.38 11.84
N ARG A 250 -12.86 -4.72 11.93
CA ARG A 250 -12.09 -4.47 13.17
C ARG A 250 -12.20 -3.03 13.67
N VAL A 251 -12.98 -2.19 12.99
CA VAL A 251 -13.07 -0.74 13.23
C VAL A 251 -14.45 -0.38 13.75
N ASP A 252 -14.51 0.20 14.95
CA ASP A 252 -15.68 0.99 15.39
C ASP A 252 -15.43 2.49 15.21
N LEU A 253 -16.51 3.26 14.99
CA LEU A 253 -16.46 4.70 14.81
C LEU A 253 -17.69 5.34 15.45
N SER A 254 -17.43 6.21 16.44
CA SER A 254 -18.42 7.01 17.14
C SER A 254 -18.14 8.51 16.96
N ILE A 255 -19.19 9.32 17.04
CA ILE A 255 -19.15 10.78 16.83
C ILE A 255 -19.58 11.44 18.14
N ASP A 256 -18.81 12.41 18.60
CA ASP A 256 -19.01 13.16 19.85
C ASP A 256 -18.81 14.65 19.56
N GLY A 257 -19.90 15.38 19.31
CA GLY A 257 -19.84 16.77 18.87
C GLY A 257 -19.04 16.95 17.57
N ASP A 258 -17.97 17.74 17.63
CA ASP A 258 -17.02 17.99 16.53
C ASP A 258 -15.96 16.88 16.36
N ARG A 259 -16.03 15.81 17.18
CA ARG A 259 -14.99 14.78 17.32
C ARG A 259 -15.45 13.47 16.73
N VAL A 260 -14.49 12.73 16.20
CA VAL A 260 -14.70 11.36 15.71
C VAL A 260 -13.70 10.45 16.36
N ILE A 261 -14.21 9.45 17.08
CA ILE A 261 -13.46 8.47 17.84
C ILE A 261 -13.47 7.17 17.03
N VAL A 262 -12.30 6.78 16.53
CA VAL A 262 -12.07 5.52 15.80
C VAL A 262 -11.47 4.51 16.76
N ARG A 263 -12.14 3.38 16.99
CA ARG A 263 -11.64 2.28 17.83
C ARG A 263 -11.16 1.12 16.97
N VAL A 264 -10.05 0.51 17.38
CA VAL A 264 -9.47 -0.67 16.75
C VAL A 264 -9.02 -1.62 17.86
N GLY A 265 -9.89 -2.56 18.22
CA GLY A 265 -9.74 -3.35 19.45
C GLY A 265 -9.71 -2.46 20.69
N LYS A 266 -8.66 -2.55 21.52
CA LYS A 266 -8.49 -1.79 22.77
C LYS A 266 -7.87 -0.38 22.60
N LYS A 267 -7.87 0.18 21.39
CA LYS A 267 -7.08 1.37 21.03
C LYS A 267 -7.95 2.39 20.30
N GLU A 268 -7.75 3.68 20.58
CA GLU A 268 -8.59 4.77 20.06
C GLU A 268 -7.78 5.89 19.39
N ILE A 269 -8.27 6.41 18.27
CA ILE A 269 -7.76 7.62 17.58
C ILE A 269 -8.87 8.67 17.59
N TYR A 270 -8.49 9.93 17.86
CA TYR A 270 -9.40 11.06 17.92
C TYR A 270 -9.13 12.05 16.79
N LEU A 271 -10.10 12.22 15.90
CA LEU A 271 -10.20 13.41 15.06
C LEU A 271 -11.00 14.47 15.84
N ARG A 272 -10.70 15.76 15.63
CA ARG A 272 -11.34 16.93 16.26
C ARG A 272 -11.54 18.00 15.20
N ASN A 273 -12.45 18.95 15.39
CA ASN A 273 -12.84 19.95 14.39
C ASN A 273 -13.32 19.30 13.08
N VAL A 274 -14.00 18.17 13.14
CA VAL A 274 -14.50 17.44 11.96
C VAL A 274 -15.84 18.03 11.53
N ASP A 275 -16.17 18.02 10.23
CA ASP A 275 -17.54 18.35 9.83
C ASP A 275 -18.50 17.22 10.19
N ILE A 276 -19.56 17.56 10.94
CA ILE A 276 -20.50 16.58 11.51
C ILE A 276 -21.28 15.85 10.39
N ASN A 277 -21.64 16.54 9.31
CA ASN A 277 -22.38 15.90 8.21
C ASN A 277 -21.48 14.93 7.44
N GLN A 278 -20.22 15.33 7.20
CA GLN A 278 -19.21 14.44 6.62
C GLN A 278 -18.96 13.23 7.53
N ALA A 279 -18.86 13.43 8.85
CA ALA A 279 -18.67 12.37 9.83
C ALA A 279 -19.83 11.37 9.86
N VAL A 280 -21.08 11.85 9.86
CA VAL A 280 -22.28 11.01 9.81
C VAL A 280 -22.34 10.21 8.51
N SER A 281 -22.08 10.85 7.36
CA SER A 281 -22.05 10.17 6.05
C SER A 281 -20.94 9.09 5.99
N PHE A 282 -19.74 9.41 6.47
CA PHE A 282 -18.61 8.49 6.53
C PHE A 282 -18.90 7.30 7.47
N ARG A 283 -19.49 7.55 8.64
CA ARG A 283 -19.93 6.51 9.58
C ARG A 283 -21.00 5.60 8.98
N ALA A 284 -21.99 6.16 8.29
CA ALA A 284 -23.03 5.40 7.62
C ALA A 284 -22.43 4.46 6.56
N LYS A 285 -21.48 4.95 5.75
CA LYS A 285 -20.79 4.13 4.75
C LYS A 285 -19.89 3.06 5.37
N LEU A 286 -19.20 3.36 6.49
CA LEU A 286 -18.42 2.38 7.25
C LEU A 286 -19.31 1.24 7.75
N VAL A 287 -20.46 1.57 8.34
CA VAL A 287 -21.43 0.58 8.85
C VAL A 287 -22.05 -0.25 7.71
N GLN A 288 -22.37 0.38 6.57
CA GLN A 288 -22.83 -0.34 5.37
C GLN A 288 -21.78 -1.38 4.93
N MET A 289 -20.54 -0.96 4.69
CA MET A 289 -19.48 -1.84 4.19
C MET A 289 -19.09 -2.92 5.22
N ARG A 290 -19.24 -2.64 6.53
CA ARG A 290 -19.06 -3.65 7.57
C ARG A 290 -20.11 -4.77 7.47
N ARG A 291 -21.38 -4.43 7.17
CA ARG A 291 -22.47 -5.41 6.96
C ARG A 291 -22.28 -6.23 5.70
N GLU A 292 -21.86 -5.58 4.61
CA GLU A 292 -21.66 -6.20 3.30
C GLU A 292 -20.46 -7.17 3.29
N LEU A 293 -19.37 -6.84 3.99
CA LEU A 293 -18.11 -7.61 3.97
C LEU A 293 -17.90 -8.52 5.20
N TYR A 294 -18.62 -8.28 6.31
CA TYR A 294 -18.48 -9.03 7.57
C TYR A 294 -19.85 -9.32 8.21
N PRO A 295 -20.78 -10.01 7.53
CA PRO A 295 -22.16 -10.19 7.98
C PRO A 295 -22.27 -10.80 9.39
N GLU A 296 -21.41 -11.78 9.72
CA GLU A 296 -21.39 -12.42 11.05
C GLU A 296 -21.08 -11.46 12.21
N ASN A 297 -20.32 -10.38 11.96
CA ASN A 297 -20.01 -9.35 12.96
C ASN A 297 -21.17 -8.37 13.21
N THR A 298 -22.36 -8.61 12.65
CA THR A 298 -23.54 -7.72 12.79
C THR A 298 -24.57 -8.21 13.80
N LYS A 299 -24.32 -9.33 14.50
CA LYS A 299 -25.30 -9.98 15.40
C LYS A 299 -25.25 -9.54 16.88
N ASN A 300 -24.36 -8.60 17.22
CA ASN A 300 -24.22 -7.98 18.55
C ASN A 300 -24.27 -6.45 18.43
#